data_AF-A0A758WM19-F1
#
_entry.id   AF-A0A758WM19-F1
#
_cell.length_a   1.000
_cell.length_b   1.000
_cell.length_c   1.000
_cell.angle_alpha   90.00
_cell.angle_beta   90.00
_cell.angle_gamma   90.00
#
_symmetry.space_group_name_H-M   'P 1'
#
loop_
_entity.id
_entity.type
_entity.pdbx_description
1 polymer ?
#
loop_
_entity_poly.entity_id
_entity_poly.type
_entity_poly.pdbx_seq_one_letter_code
_entity_poly.pdbx_strand_id
1 'polypeptide(L)'
;GLICKNPNHSHWKIAVWQPKLYSLDWLADSRDLNAANDKEIVADYDLGRNCTLFDKIHKWAYNAICQGWPEYAPWLQACVERAKAYNLQFSAPLDENEVMGIAKSVAKWTSTHFSKNSFDDFVRNTHTPELQSVRWAIGGKLSGLISRGGWRPLGVKNKKSISNEKPWISLGVSRSTWYRRYKYE
;
A
#
# COMPACT_ATOMS: atom_id res chain seq x y z
N GLY A 1 9.03 -5.67 29.05
CA GLY A 1 9.52 -5.53 27.66
C GLY A 1 10.24 -6.80 27.26
N LEU A 2 10.10 -7.22 26.00
CA LEU A 2 10.88 -8.33 25.44
C LEU A 2 12.33 -7.87 25.31
N ILE A 3 13.14 -8.14 26.34
CA ILE A 3 14.57 -7.86 26.33
C ILE A 3 15.24 -8.94 25.47
N CYS A 4 16.11 -8.53 24.54
CA CYS A 4 16.95 -9.46 23.81
C CYS A 4 17.78 -10.28 24.81
N LYS A 5 17.62 -11.61 24.79
CA LYS A 5 18.38 -12.50 25.65
C LYS A 5 19.81 -12.61 25.12
N ASN A 6 20.78 -11.99 25.80
CA ASN A 6 22.23 -12.20 25.62
C ASN A 6 22.68 -13.58 26.17
N PRO A 7 22.92 -14.60 25.33
CA PRO A 7 23.19 -15.97 25.77
C PRO A 7 24.24 -16.12 26.88
N ASN A 8 25.19 -15.19 27.03
CA ASN A 8 26.26 -15.23 28.04
C ASN A 8 25.85 -14.74 29.44
N HIS A 9 24.59 -14.41 29.70
CA HIS A 9 24.16 -13.95 31.03
C HIS A 9 23.80 -15.11 31.97
N SER A 10 24.26 -15.06 33.22
CA SER A 10 24.11 -16.12 34.23
C SER A 10 22.66 -16.53 34.52
N HIS A 11 21.71 -15.61 34.38
CA HIS A 11 20.28 -15.88 34.61
C HIS A 11 19.58 -16.63 33.47
N TRP A 12 20.24 -16.84 32.32
CA TRP A 12 19.64 -17.56 31.20
C TRP A 12 20.19 -18.98 31.09
N LYS A 13 19.27 -19.94 31.05
CA LYS A 13 19.60 -21.34 30.81
C LYS A 13 19.83 -21.54 29.31
N ILE A 14 21.03 -21.93 28.94
CA ILE A 14 21.39 -22.27 27.56
C ILE A 14 21.25 -23.78 27.40
N ALA A 15 20.50 -24.24 26.41
CA ALA A 15 20.50 -25.62 25.98
C ALA A 15 21.47 -25.78 24.81
N VAL A 16 22.54 -26.56 25.00
CA VAL A 16 23.51 -26.89 23.95
C VAL A 16 23.16 -28.27 23.41
N TRP A 17 22.67 -28.31 22.16
CA TRP A 17 22.19 -29.55 21.52
C TRP A 17 23.31 -30.38 20.88
N GLN A 18 24.46 -29.76 20.61
CA GLN A 18 25.63 -30.41 20.03
C GLN A 18 26.90 -29.90 20.73
N PRO A 19 27.83 -30.79 21.15
CA PRO A 19 29.07 -30.39 21.80
C PRO A 19 30.13 -29.86 20.81
N LYS A 20 29.93 -30.06 19.50
CA LYS A 20 30.84 -29.61 18.44
C LYS A 20 30.20 -28.50 17.61
N LEU A 21 31.03 -27.61 17.08
CA LEU A 21 30.61 -26.56 16.16
C LEU A 21 30.06 -27.18 14.87
N TYR A 22 28.96 -26.65 14.38
CA TYR A 22 28.42 -27.03 13.08
C TYR A 22 29.37 -26.57 11.96
N SER A 23 29.60 -27.42 10.96
CA SER A 23 30.23 -26.98 9.71
C SER A 23 29.22 -26.21 8.87
N LEU A 24 29.72 -25.30 8.04
CA LEU A 24 28.88 -24.51 7.14
C LEU A 24 28.11 -25.41 6.16
N ASP A 25 28.75 -26.47 5.67
CA ASP A 25 28.14 -27.45 4.77
C ASP A 25 26.94 -28.15 5.43
N TRP A 26 27.08 -28.57 6.70
CA TRP A 26 26.00 -29.21 7.44
C TRP A 26 24.80 -28.27 7.66
N LEU A 27 25.04 -26.98 7.87
CA LEU A 27 23.97 -25.98 7.98
C LEU A 27 23.27 -25.74 6.64
N ALA A 28 23.99 -25.83 5.52
CA ALA A 28 23.42 -25.63 4.20
C ALA A 28 22.43 -26.75 3.83
N ASP A 29 22.72 -28.00 4.22
CA ASP A 29 21.87 -29.17 3.93
C ASP A 29 20.48 -29.09 4.57
N SER A 30 20.33 -28.37 5.68
CA SER A 30 19.06 -28.24 6.42
C SER A 30 18.26 -26.98 6.08
N ARG A 31 18.77 -26.11 5.20
CA ARG A 31 18.17 -24.81 4.91
C ARG A 31 17.31 -24.85 3.65
N ASP A 32 16.00 -25.01 3.83
CA ASP A 32 15.04 -24.75 2.75
C ASP A 32 14.87 -23.24 2.54
N LEU A 33 15.36 -22.73 1.40
CA LEU A 33 15.28 -21.31 1.03
C LEU A 33 13.88 -20.89 0.59
N ASN A 34 13.01 -21.83 0.20
CA ASN A 34 11.67 -21.52 -0.29
C ASN A 34 10.71 -21.21 0.87
N ALA A 35 10.91 -21.80 2.04
CA ALA A 35 10.10 -21.58 3.24
C ALA A 35 10.19 -20.15 3.82
N ALA A 36 11.17 -19.34 3.41
CA ALA A 36 11.31 -17.96 3.86
C ALA A 36 10.39 -16.96 3.13
N ASN A 37 9.97 -17.29 1.91
CA ASN A 37 9.07 -16.43 1.12
C ASN A 37 7.60 -16.59 1.51
N ASP A 38 7.24 -17.71 2.15
CA ASP A 38 5.85 -18.07 2.48
C ASP A 38 5.40 -17.58 3.86
N LYS A 39 6.23 -16.80 4.57
CA LYS A 39 5.80 -16.18 5.82
C LYS A 39 4.91 -14.99 5.51
N GLU A 40 3.65 -15.27 5.23
CA GLU A 40 2.57 -14.33 5.50
C GLU A 40 2.76 -13.88 6.95
N ILE A 41 3.16 -12.62 7.15
CA ILE A 41 3.30 -12.04 8.48
C ILE A 41 1.88 -12.01 9.04
N VAL A 42 1.52 -13.05 9.79
CA VAL A 42 0.23 -13.17 10.45
C VAL A 42 0.07 -11.94 11.34
N ALA A 43 -0.81 -11.04 10.91
CA ALA A 43 -1.04 -9.73 11.50
C ALA A 43 -1.71 -9.79 12.90
N ASP A 44 -1.96 -10.99 13.41
CA ASP A 44 -2.78 -11.26 14.60
C ASP A 44 -2.02 -11.29 15.93
N TYR A 45 -0.69 -11.13 15.91
CA TYR A 45 0.04 -10.89 17.15
C TYR A 45 0.38 -9.41 17.24
N ASP A 46 0.08 -8.79 18.39
CA ASP A 46 0.21 -7.37 18.74
C ASP A 46 1.59 -6.71 18.46
N LEU A 47 2.55 -7.43 17.89
CA LEU A 47 3.81 -6.94 17.34
C LEU A 47 3.55 -6.17 16.04
N GLY A 48 3.78 -4.85 16.11
CA GLY A 48 3.83 -4.03 14.91
C GLY A 48 2.60 -3.16 14.67
N ARG A 49 1.64 -3.05 15.60
CA ARG A 49 0.53 -2.09 15.49
C ARG A 49 1.03 -0.64 15.35
N ASN A 50 2.02 -0.27 16.17
CA ASN A 50 2.67 1.04 16.09
C ASN A 50 3.33 1.25 14.71
N CYS A 51 4.15 0.30 14.27
CA CYS A 51 4.80 0.35 12.95
C CYS A 51 3.78 0.39 11.81
N THR A 52 2.74 -0.43 11.85
CA THR A 52 1.66 -0.47 10.86
C THR A 52 0.90 0.85 10.80
N LEU A 53 0.61 1.44 11.97
CA LEU A 53 -0.05 2.74 12.04
C LEU A 53 0.84 3.84 11.45
N PHE A 54 2.12 3.87 11.83
CA PHE A 54 3.11 4.78 11.24
C PHE A 54 3.22 4.58 9.72
N ASP A 55 3.26 3.34 9.26
CA ASP A 55 3.36 2.99 7.84
C ASP A 55 2.17 3.47 7.01
N LYS A 56 0.97 3.35 7.57
CA LYS A 56 -0.25 3.87 6.94
C LYS A 56 -0.29 5.39 6.93
N ILE A 57 0.12 6.05 8.03
CA ILE A 57 0.06 7.51 8.15
C ILE A 57 1.11 8.18 7.27
N HIS A 58 2.38 7.75 7.28
CA HIS A 58 3.42 8.47 6.55
C HIS A 58 3.18 8.43 5.03
N LYS A 59 2.75 7.28 4.49
CA LYS A 59 2.42 7.13 3.06
C LYS A 59 1.29 8.06 2.64
N TRP A 60 0.30 8.23 3.50
CA TRP A 60 -0.75 9.22 3.29
C TRP A 60 -0.19 10.65 3.40
N ALA A 61 0.58 10.95 4.43
CA ALA A 61 1.09 12.28 4.74
C ALA A 61 1.99 12.84 3.61
N TYR A 62 2.85 12.00 3.02
CA TYR A 62 3.73 12.40 1.91
C TYR A 62 2.96 12.88 0.68
N ASN A 63 1.77 12.34 0.45
CA ASN A 63 0.90 12.77 -0.65
C ASN A 63 -0.01 13.94 -0.24
N ALA A 64 -0.50 13.93 0.99
CA ALA A 64 -1.47 14.90 1.49
C ALA A 64 -0.86 16.30 1.72
N ILE A 65 0.41 16.39 2.16
CA ILE A 65 1.06 17.69 2.40
C ILE A 65 1.14 18.55 1.13
N CYS A 66 1.24 17.90 -0.04
CA CYS A 66 1.31 18.57 -1.34
C CYS A 66 -0.01 19.20 -1.80
N GLN A 67 -1.15 18.95 -1.11
CA GLN A 67 -2.47 19.48 -1.50
C GLN A 67 -2.69 20.96 -1.13
N GLY A 68 -1.80 21.55 -0.33
CA GLY A 68 -1.97 22.94 0.09
C GLY A 68 -0.86 23.52 0.95
N TRP A 69 0.21 22.76 1.27
CA TRP A 69 1.32 23.21 2.11
C TRP A 69 0.87 23.94 3.39
N PRO A 70 0.03 23.30 4.22
CA PRO A 70 -0.53 23.94 5.41
C PRO A 70 0.54 24.29 6.45
N GLU A 71 0.24 25.28 7.28
CA GLU A 71 1.06 25.56 8.47
C GLU A 71 1.06 24.37 9.45
N TYR A 72 2.07 24.33 10.31
CA TYR A 72 2.33 23.18 11.17
C TYR A 72 1.15 22.82 12.11
N ALA A 73 0.46 23.79 12.68
CA ALA A 73 -0.65 23.52 13.62
C ALA A 73 -1.86 22.85 12.93
N PRO A 74 -2.42 23.41 11.83
CA PRO A 74 -3.42 22.71 11.03
C PRO A 74 -2.95 21.35 10.50
N TRP A 75 -1.68 21.25 10.10
CA TRP A 75 -1.11 20.01 9.59
C TRP A 75 -1.03 18.90 10.64
N LEU A 76 -0.61 19.26 11.86
CA LEU A 76 -0.57 18.34 12.99
C LEU A 76 -1.98 17.82 13.31
N GLN A 77 -2.98 18.71 13.30
CA GLN A 77 -4.37 18.33 13.55
C GLN A 77 -4.86 17.32 12.50
N ALA A 78 -4.61 17.57 11.22
CA ALA A 78 -4.95 16.62 10.15
C ALA A 78 -4.26 15.26 10.32
N CYS A 79 -2.97 15.25 10.70
CA CYS A 79 -2.24 14.02 10.97
C CYS A 79 -2.82 13.25 12.17
N VAL A 80 -3.23 13.95 13.23
CA VAL A 80 -3.86 13.36 14.42
C VAL A 80 -5.21 12.74 14.07
N GLU A 81 -6.06 13.46 13.35
CA GLU A 81 -7.37 12.95 12.90
C GLU A 81 -7.21 11.70 12.04
N ARG A 82 -6.26 11.72 11.11
CA ARG A 82 -5.97 10.57 10.26
C ARG A 82 -5.43 9.38 11.07
N ALA A 83 -4.55 9.64 12.03
CA ALA A 83 -3.99 8.62 12.90
C ALA A 83 -5.07 7.96 13.76
N LYS A 84 -5.99 8.75 14.34
CA LYS A 84 -7.15 8.24 15.08
C LYS A 84 -8.05 7.38 14.18
N ALA A 85 -8.33 7.83 12.95
CA ALA A 85 -9.15 7.08 12.00
C ALA A 85 -8.53 5.70 11.64
N TYR A 86 -7.21 5.63 11.46
CA TYR A 86 -6.54 4.34 11.22
C TYR A 86 -6.45 3.47 12.48
N ASN A 87 -6.34 4.08 13.67
CA ASN A 87 -6.30 3.34 14.93
C ASN A 87 -7.62 2.57 15.19
N LEU A 88 -8.75 3.14 14.78
CA LEU A 88 -10.08 2.50 14.88
C LEU A 88 -10.23 1.26 13.98
N GLN A 89 -9.33 1.03 13.03
CA GLN A 89 -9.35 -0.16 12.17
C GLN A 89 -8.68 -1.39 12.80
N PHE A 90 -7.94 -1.20 13.91
CA PHE A 90 -7.33 -2.32 14.62
C PHE A 90 -8.36 -3.01 15.51
N SER A 91 -8.27 -4.34 15.60
CA SER A 91 -9.10 -5.15 16.52
C SER A 91 -8.93 -4.69 17.98
N ALA A 92 -7.74 -4.26 18.35
CA ALA A 92 -7.42 -3.65 19.64
C ALA A 92 -6.69 -2.30 19.41
N PRO A 93 -7.39 -1.16 19.55
CA PRO A 93 -6.80 0.17 19.36
C PRO A 93 -5.63 0.47 20.31
N LEU A 94 -4.68 1.26 19.84
CA LEU A 94 -3.57 1.81 20.64
C LEU A 94 -4.06 2.94 21.55
N ASP A 95 -3.30 3.22 22.61
CA ASP A 95 -3.58 4.35 23.51
C ASP A 95 -3.47 5.70 22.79
N GLU A 96 -4.25 6.69 23.23
CA GLU A 96 -4.26 8.00 22.60
C GLU A 96 -2.87 8.65 22.62
N ASN A 97 -2.09 8.46 23.69
CA ASN A 97 -0.75 9.05 23.78
C ASN A 97 0.20 8.50 22.72
N GLU A 98 0.13 7.19 22.43
CA GLU A 98 0.95 6.56 21.39
C GLU A 98 0.55 7.07 20.01
N VAL A 99 -0.75 7.15 19.72
CA VAL A 99 -1.28 7.68 18.46
C VAL A 99 -0.85 9.13 18.25
N MET A 100 -0.95 9.96 19.30
CA MET A 100 -0.50 11.35 19.26
C MET A 100 1.00 11.48 19.03
N GLY A 101 1.81 10.59 19.63
CA GLY A 101 3.25 10.54 19.41
C GLY A 101 3.62 10.23 17.96
N ILE A 102 2.95 9.25 17.36
CA ILE A 102 3.13 8.89 15.95
C ILE A 102 2.74 10.06 15.04
N ALA A 103 1.56 10.66 15.27
CA ALA A 103 1.07 11.78 14.48
C ALA A 103 2.02 12.98 14.54
N LYS A 104 2.53 13.34 15.74
CA LYS A 104 3.53 14.40 15.92
C LYS A 104 4.83 14.11 15.17
N SER A 105 5.31 12.86 15.23
CA SER A 105 6.55 12.47 14.55
C SER A 105 6.42 12.63 13.03
N VAL A 106 5.31 12.13 12.44
CA VAL A 106 5.06 12.26 11.00
C VAL A 106 4.84 13.72 10.59
N ALA A 107 4.04 14.48 11.35
CA ALA A 107 3.79 15.89 11.06
C ALA A 107 5.07 16.72 11.08
N LYS A 108 5.92 16.51 12.09
CA LYS A 108 7.22 17.18 12.20
C LYS A 108 8.11 16.84 11.01
N TRP A 109 8.33 15.56 10.73
CA TRP A 109 9.19 15.11 9.63
C TRP A 109 8.74 15.66 8.27
N THR A 110 7.44 15.60 8.00
CA THR A 110 6.90 16.09 6.73
C THR A 110 7.04 17.60 6.60
N SER A 111 6.75 18.37 7.66
CA SER A 111 6.91 19.82 7.65
C SER A 111 8.36 20.29 7.49
N THR A 112 9.34 19.51 7.98
CA THR A 112 10.76 19.88 7.91
C THR A 112 11.43 19.48 6.60
N HIS A 113 11.02 18.36 5.99
CA HIS A 113 11.69 17.80 4.82
C HIS A 113 10.97 18.08 3.50
N PHE A 114 9.67 18.34 3.52
CA PHE A 114 8.92 18.63 2.30
C PHE A 114 8.75 20.14 2.16
N SER A 115 9.01 20.64 0.95
CA SER A 115 8.75 22.02 0.59
C SER A 115 8.20 22.08 -0.83
N LYS A 116 7.42 23.14 -1.10
CA LYS A 116 6.83 23.37 -2.42
C LYS A 116 7.90 23.40 -3.51
N ASN A 117 9.00 24.13 -3.29
CA ASN A 117 10.09 24.23 -4.26
C ASN A 117 10.74 22.87 -4.53
N SER A 118 11.01 22.09 -3.49
CA SER A 118 11.59 20.74 -3.65
C SER A 118 10.65 19.81 -4.42
N PHE A 119 9.34 19.93 -4.20
CA PHE A 119 8.35 19.15 -4.94
C PHE A 119 8.25 19.60 -6.40
N ASP A 120 8.24 20.90 -6.67
CA ASP A 120 8.19 21.45 -8.02
C ASP A 120 9.43 21.03 -8.84
N ASP A 121 10.62 21.06 -8.23
CA ASP A 121 11.85 20.54 -8.84
C ASP A 121 11.78 19.04 -9.10
N PHE A 122 11.25 18.26 -8.15
CA PHE A 122 11.02 16.84 -8.33
C PHE A 122 10.06 16.56 -9.51
N VAL A 123 8.96 17.31 -9.60
CA VAL A 123 7.98 17.17 -10.70
C VAL A 123 8.65 17.51 -12.02
N ARG A 124 9.36 18.64 -12.11
CA ARG A 124 10.09 19.06 -13.32
C ARG A 124 11.10 18.01 -13.79
N ASN A 125 11.81 17.37 -12.86
CA ASN A 125 12.83 16.36 -13.19
C ASN A 125 12.23 14.99 -13.52
N THR A 126 11.05 14.63 -13.00
CA THR A 126 10.48 13.28 -13.14
C THR A 126 9.27 13.17 -14.06
N HIS A 127 8.57 14.27 -14.33
CA HIS A 127 7.37 14.33 -15.16
C HIS A 127 7.66 14.83 -16.58
N THR A 128 8.86 14.53 -17.09
CA THR A 128 9.12 14.75 -18.51
C THR A 128 8.25 13.81 -19.36
N PRO A 129 7.82 14.23 -20.56
CA PRO A 129 7.00 13.39 -21.44
C PRO A 129 7.58 12.01 -21.68
N GLU A 130 8.91 11.90 -21.79
CA GLU A 130 9.64 10.67 -22.02
C GLU A 130 9.49 9.71 -20.82
N LEU A 131 9.77 10.19 -19.60
CA LEU A 131 9.66 9.37 -18.39
C LEU A 131 8.21 8.96 -18.11
N GLN A 132 7.26 9.87 -18.32
CA GLN A 132 5.85 9.55 -18.18
C GLN A 132 5.44 8.49 -19.20
N SER A 133 5.81 8.62 -20.47
CA SER A 133 5.45 7.63 -21.51
C SER A 133 5.90 6.22 -21.15
N VAL A 134 7.10 6.05 -20.58
CA VAL A 134 7.62 4.76 -20.12
C VAL A 134 6.79 4.22 -18.95
N ARG A 135 6.45 5.07 -17.97
CA ARG A 135 5.58 4.68 -16.84
C ARG A 135 4.19 4.26 -17.31
N TRP A 136 3.58 5.05 -18.20
CA TRP A 136 2.29 4.74 -18.81
C TRP A 136 2.33 3.44 -19.61
N ALA A 137 3.42 3.15 -20.32
CA ALA A 137 3.57 1.89 -21.05
C ALA A 137 3.68 0.68 -20.11
N ILE A 138 4.46 0.79 -19.02
CA ILE A 138 4.57 -0.28 -18.01
C ILE A 138 3.23 -0.51 -17.32
N GLY A 139 2.57 0.57 -16.86
CA GLY A 139 1.23 0.50 -16.25
C GLY A 139 0.16 0.00 -17.23
N GLY A 140 0.27 0.37 -18.50
CA GLY A 140 -0.59 -0.10 -19.60
C GLY A 140 -0.46 -1.61 -19.83
N LYS A 141 0.77 -2.15 -19.79
CA LYS A 141 0.99 -3.61 -19.90
C LYS A 141 0.36 -4.36 -18.74
N LEU A 142 0.59 -3.90 -17.50
CA LEU A 142 0.03 -4.53 -16.31
C LEU A 142 -1.51 -4.44 -16.28
N SER A 143 -2.06 -3.26 -16.57
CA SER A 143 -3.51 -3.05 -16.63
C SER A 143 -4.17 -3.79 -17.79
N GLY A 144 -3.47 -4.01 -18.91
CA GLY A 144 -3.94 -4.84 -20.03
C GLY A 144 -4.14 -6.32 -19.67
N LEU A 145 -3.43 -6.82 -18.66
CA LEU A 145 -3.62 -8.17 -18.12
C LEU A 145 -4.89 -8.27 -17.26
N ILE A 146 -5.32 -7.16 -16.65
CA ILE A 146 -6.45 -7.10 -15.71
C ILE A 146 -7.72 -6.56 -16.39
N SER A 147 -7.57 -5.75 -17.43
CA SER A 147 -8.64 -5.02 -18.10
C SER A 147 -8.42 -4.91 -19.60
N ARG A 148 -9.50 -4.89 -20.39
CA ARG A 148 -9.47 -4.47 -21.79
C ARG A 148 -9.45 -2.95 -21.87
N GLY A 149 -8.94 -2.42 -23.00
CA GLY A 149 -8.81 -0.98 -23.25
C GLY A 149 -9.99 -0.15 -22.73
N GLY A 150 -9.67 0.95 -22.04
CA GLY A 150 -10.64 1.80 -21.36
C GLY A 150 -11.07 1.30 -19.97
N TRP A 151 -10.15 0.66 -19.22
CA TRP A 151 -10.39 0.23 -17.83
C TRP A 151 -11.57 -0.75 -17.64
N ARG A 152 -11.90 -1.54 -18.67
CA ARG A 152 -12.98 -2.53 -18.57
C ARG A 152 -12.44 -3.82 -17.98
N PRO A 153 -12.79 -4.20 -16.73
CA PRO A 153 -12.21 -5.38 -16.09
C PRO A 153 -12.48 -6.65 -16.90
N LEU A 154 -11.46 -7.50 -17.06
CA LEU A 154 -11.62 -8.82 -17.66
C LEU A 154 -12.47 -9.70 -16.73
N GLY A 155 -13.49 -10.37 -17.26
CA GLY A 155 -14.36 -11.28 -16.50
C GLY A 155 -15.62 -10.63 -15.89
N VAL A 156 -15.66 -9.32 -15.68
CA VAL A 156 -16.86 -8.62 -15.17
C VAL A 156 -17.75 -8.20 -16.35
N LYS A 157 -18.60 -9.11 -16.81
CA LYS A 157 -19.67 -8.76 -17.76
C LYS A 157 -20.82 -8.14 -16.98
N ASN A 158 -20.98 -6.81 -17.07
CA ASN A 158 -22.22 -6.18 -16.61
C ASN A 158 -23.38 -6.74 -17.45
N LYS A 159 -24.20 -7.61 -16.85
CA LYS A 159 -25.32 -8.28 -17.53
C LYS A 159 -26.31 -7.27 -18.10
N LYS A 160 -26.47 -6.11 -17.44
CA LYS A 160 -27.34 -5.01 -17.85
C LYS A 160 -26.74 -4.05 -18.87
N SER A 161 -25.53 -4.33 -19.36
CA SER A 161 -24.97 -3.48 -20.42
C SER A 161 -25.71 -3.75 -21.73
N ILE A 162 -26.02 -2.69 -22.47
CA ILE A 162 -26.65 -2.76 -23.81
C ILE A 162 -25.94 -3.76 -24.73
N SER A 163 -24.60 -3.84 -24.64
CA SER A 163 -23.81 -4.79 -25.42
C SER A 163 -24.01 -6.26 -25.05
N ASN A 164 -24.42 -6.56 -23.81
CA ASN A 164 -24.74 -7.91 -23.34
C ASN A 164 -26.23 -8.23 -23.51
N GLU A 165 -27.14 -7.29 -23.25
CA GLU A 165 -28.59 -7.46 -23.43
C GLU A 165 -28.98 -7.57 -24.91
N LYS A 166 -28.22 -6.92 -25.80
CA LYS A 166 -28.38 -6.96 -27.26
C LYS A 166 -29.85 -6.73 -27.69
N PRO A 167 -30.47 -5.60 -27.31
CA PRO A 167 -31.89 -5.31 -27.58
C PRO A 167 -32.24 -5.27 -29.07
N TRP A 168 -31.26 -5.03 -29.95
CA TRP A 168 -31.46 -5.12 -31.39
C TRP A 168 -31.85 -6.52 -31.87
N ILE A 169 -31.50 -7.58 -31.15
CA ILE A 169 -31.92 -8.95 -31.47
C ILE A 169 -33.42 -9.13 -31.26
N SER A 170 -33.97 -8.66 -30.13
CA SER A 170 -35.41 -8.74 -29.87
C SER A 170 -36.22 -7.84 -30.81
N LEU A 171 -35.64 -6.71 -31.24
CA LEU A 171 -36.24 -5.79 -32.20
C LEU A 171 -36.06 -6.22 -33.67
N GLY A 172 -35.36 -7.34 -33.95
CA GLY A 172 -35.15 -7.85 -35.31
C GLY A 172 -34.33 -6.93 -36.23
N VAL A 173 -33.51 -6.04 -35.66
CA VAL A 173 -32.71 -5.06 -36.42
C VAL A 173 -31.22 -5.27 -36.22
N SER A 174 -30.42 -4.73 -37.14
CA SER A 174 -28.96 -4.77 -36.97
C SER A 174 -28.51 -3.87 -35.80
N ARG A 175 -27.41 -4.26 -35.13
CA ARG A 175 -26.79 -3.45 -34.06
C ARG A 175 -26.54 -2.00 -34.49
N SER A 176 -26.03 -1.79 -35.71
CA SER A 176 -25.71 -0.45 -36.20
C SER A 176 -26.96 0.39 -36.49
N THR A 177 -28.05 -0.25 -36.93
CA THR A 177 -29.35 0.39 -37.13
C THR A 177 -29.95 0.81 -35.79
N TRP A 178 -29.86 -0.03 -34.77
CA TRP A 178 -30.35 0.26 -33.43
C TRP A 178 -29.67 1.49 -32.81
N TYR A 179 -28.33 1.56 -32.80
CA TYR A 179 -27.62 2.73 -32.27
C TYR A 179 -27.89 4.02 -33.05
N ARG A 180 -28.16 3.93 -34.37
CA ARG A 180 -28.54 5.09 -35.17
C ARG A 180 -29.92 5.61 -34.78
N ARG A 181 -30.90 4.73 -34.55
CA ARG A 181 -32.26 5.12 -34.11
C ARG A 181 -32.26 5.67 -32.69
N TYR A 182 -31.53 5.02 -31.77
CA TYR A 182 -31.42 5.41 -30.36
C TYR A 182 -30.78 6.79 -30.13
N LYS A 183 -30.07 7.36 -31.10
CA LYS A 183 -29.46 8.69 -30.99
C LYS A 183 -30.46 9.84 -31.22
N TYR A 184 -31.64 9.54 -31.78
CA TYR A 184 -32.67 10.53 -32.12
C TYR A 184 -33.95 10.39 -31.27
N GLU A 185 -33.92 9.54 -30.25
CA GLU A 185 -34.87 9.50 -29.14
C GLU A 185 -34.28 10.26 -27.95
#